data_AF-A0A4W5QYG1-F1
#
_entry.id   AF-A0A4W5QYG1-F1
#
_cell.length_a   1.000
_cell.length_b   1.000
_cell.length_c   1.000
_cell.angle_alpha   90.00
_cell.angle_beta   90.00
_cell.angle_gamma   90.00
#
_symmetry.space_group_name_H-M   'P 1'
#
loop_
_entity.id
_entity.type
_entity.pdbx_description
1 polymer ?
#
loop_
_entity_poly.entity_id
_entity_poly.type
_entity_poly.pdbx_seq_one_letter_code
_entity_poly.pdbx_strand_id
1 'polypeptide(L)'
;MPEQLVLLLELLLEEAELSVSSLRTIKRTYDLQKQDAEVRHRWCELVVKHKYAQAYGDVEHFLIHDQAMGVYLYGELMVQEDSRQQALARHCLSLVQNEMDQSARRVVEEMVL
;
A
#
# COMPACT_ATOMS: atom_id res chain seq x y z
N MET A 1 15.00 4.05 -15.15
CA MET A 1 14.54 5.25 -14.39
C MET A 1 13.57 4.84 -13.29
N PRO A 2 12.53 4.01 -13.56
CA PRO A 2 11.70 3.44 -12.50
C PRO A 2 12.51 2.70 -11.43
N GLU A 3 13.54 1.94 -11.83
CA GLU A 3 14.36 1.16 -10.88
C GLU A 3 15.08 2.05 -9.85
N GLN A 4 15.49 3.26 -10.23
CA GLN A 4 16.12 4.20 -9.29
C GLN A 4 15.12 4.75 -8.28
N LEU A 5 13.87 4.91 -8.68
CA LEU A 5 12.81 5.37 -7.79
C LEU A 5 12.35 4.24 -6.86
N VAL A 6 12.23 3.01 -7.37
CA VAL A 6 12.01 1.82 -6.53
C VAL A 6 13.10 1.71 -5.47
N LEU A 7 14.38 1.78 -5.86
CA LEU A 7 15.50 1.74 -4.93
C LEU A 7 15.44 2.86 -3.88
N LEU A 8 15.10 4.09 -4.30
CA LEU A 8 14.93 5.20 -3.36
C LEU A 8 13.83 4.90 -2.33
N LEU A 9 12.68 4.41 -2.77
CA LEU A 9 11.56 4.10 -1.88
C LEU A 9 11.89 2.90 -0.97
N GLU A 10 12.64 1.91 -1.44
CA GLU A 10 13.15 0.80 -0.62
C GLU A 10 14.09 1.30 0.48
N LEU A 11 15.04 2.18 0.16
CA LEU A 11 15.90 2.79 1.18
C LEU A 11 15.09 3.59 2.21
N LEU A 12 14.08 4.33 1.76
CA LEU A 12 13.17 5.05 2.65
C LEU A 12 12.31 4.12 3.52
N LEU A 13 12.00 2.91 3.04
CA LEU A 13 11.31 1.89 3.81
C LEU A 13 12.18 1.28 4.90
N GLU A 14 13.50 1.47 4.89
CA GLU A 14 14.38 1.07 6.00
C GLU A 14 14.36 2.10 7.13
N GLU A 15 14.04 3.36 6.84
CA GLU A 15 14.00 4.44 7.83
C GLU A 15 12.91 4.23 8.88
N ALA A 16 13.25 4.37 10.15
CA ALA A 16 12.31 4.15 11.26
C ALA A 16 11.15 5.17 11.23
N GLU A 17 11.46 6.42 10.90
CA GLU A 17 10.50 7.52 10.90
C GLU A 17 10.71 8.42 9.67
N LEU A 18 9.61 8.79 9.02
CA LEU A 18 9.58 9.82 7.99
C LEU A 18 8.53 10.86 8.34
N SER A 19 8.91 12.13 8.22
CA SER A 19 7.97 13.22 8.48
C SER A 19 6.86 13.26 7.42
N VAL A 20 5.67 13.72 7.83
CA VAL A 20 4.54 13.96 6.91
C VAL A 20 4.92 14.94 5.78
N SER A 21 5.77 15.94 6.05
CA SER A 21 6.26 16.85 5.02
C SER A 21 7.18 16.16 4.02
N SER A 22 8.02 15.21 4.46
CA SER A 22 8.85 14.39 3.58
C SER A 22 7.97 13.54 2.68
N LEU A 23 7.03 12.77 3.24
CA LEU A 23 6.11 11.91 2.48
C LEU A 23 5.30 12.69 1.45
N ARG A 24 4.76 13.85 1.83
CA ARG A 24 4.05 14.75 0.90
C ARG A 24 4.96 15.24 -0.22
N THR A 25 6.20 15.62 0.11
CA THR A 25 7.16 16.13 -0.87
C THR A 25 7.55 15.03 -1.85
N ILE A 26 7.86 13.83 -1.37
CA ILE A 26 8.20 12.66 -2.18
C ILE A 26 7.05 12.35 -3.16
N LYS A 27 5.81 12.21 -2.68
CA LYS A 27 4.63 11.96 -3.54
C LYS A 27 4.52 12.98 -4.67
N ARG A 28 4.66 14.26 -4.35
CA ARG A 28 4.51 15.36 -5.33
C ARG A 28 5.67 15.42 -6.31
N THR A 29 6.91 15.35 -5.82
CA THR A 29 8.12 15.54 -6.63
C THR A 29 8.28 14.45 -7.68
N TYR A 30 7.92 13.22 -7.35
CA TYR A 30 8.05 12.07 -8.25
C TYR A 30 6.73 11.66 -8.91
N ASP A 31 5.63 12.40 -8.67
CA ASP A 31 4.29 12.12 -9.20
C ASP A 31 3.90 10.64 -9.06
N LEU A 32 4.05 10.11 -7.84
CA LEU A 32 4.05 8.65 -7.58
C LEU A 32 2.79 7.93 -8.06
N GLN A 33 1.65 8.63 -8.12
CA GLN A 33 0.39 8.06 -8.60
C GLN A 33 0.40 7.73 -10.10
N LYS A 34 1.29 8.33 -10.89
CA LYS A 34 1.42 8.09 -12.34
C LYS A 34 2.56 7.15 -12.70
N GLN A 35 3.29 6.67 -11.71
CA GLN A 35 4.37 5.70 -11.92
C GLN A 35 3.78 4.30 -12.10
N ASP A 36 4.62 3.35 -12.52
CA ASP A 36 4.21 1.96 -12.68
C ASP A 36 3.80 1.29 -11.35
N ALA A 37 3.28 0.07 -11.45
CA ALA A 37 2.75 -0.67 -10.31
C ALA A 37 3.80 -0.95 -9.24
N GLU A 38 5.07 -1.13 -9.60
CA GLU A 38 6.14 -1.43 -8.64
C GLU A 38 6.47 -0.21 -7.78
N VAL A 39 6.59 0.96 -8.41
CA VAL A 39 6.76 2.22 -7.68
C VAL A 39 5.54 2.53 -6.82
N ARG A 40 4.32 2.34 -7.35
CA ARG A 40 3.08 2.55 -6.59
C ARG A 40 2.96 1.60 -5.40
N HIS A 41 3.43 0.37 -5.52
CA HIS A 41 3.47 -0.60 -4.43
C HIS A 41 4.37 -0.11 -3.29
N ARG A 42 5.62 0.25 -3.59
CA ARG A 42 6.57 0.79 -2.59
C ARG A 42 6.06 2.07 -1.93
N TRP A 43 5.37 2.93 -2.69
CA TRP A 43 4.70 4.09 -2.12
C TRP A 43 3.62 3.69 -1.11
N CYS A 44 2.76 2.73 -1.45
CA CYS A 44 1.72 2.27 -0.55
C CYS A 44 2.30 1.64 0.73
N GLU A 45 3.40 0.89 0.64
CA GLU A 45 4.13 0.38 1.81
C GLU A 45 4.56 1.53 2.74
N LEU A 46 5.14 2.62 2.20
CA LEU A 46 5.52 3.80 3.00
C LEU A 46 4.31 4.46 3.67
N VAL A 47 3.19 4.57 2.95
CA VAL A 47 1.94 5.13 3.46
C VAL A 47 1.42 4.32 4.63
N VAL A 48 1.44 2.99 4.52
CA VAL A 48 1.00 2.07 5.58
C VAL A 48 1.97 2.11 6.76
N LYS A 49 3.27 1.93 6.52
CA LYS A 49 4.31 1.90 7.56
C LYS A 49 4.26 3.14 8.45
N HIS A 50 4.11 4.33 7.87
CA HIS A 50 4.11 5.60 8.59
C HIS A 50 2.71 6.16 8.88
N LYS A 51 1.65 5.35 8.71
CA LYS A 51 0.25 5.73 8.99
C LYS A 51 -0.17 7.06 8.34
N TYR A 52 0.25 7.31 7.11
CA TYR A 52 -0.02 8.56 6.40
C TYR A 52 -1.43 8.57 5.82
N ALA A 53 -2.42 8.81 6.68
CA ALA A 53 -3.85 8.69 6.37
C ALA A 53 -4.32 9.53 5.17
N GLN A 54 -3.66 10.67 4.88
CA GLN A 54 -4.00 11.51 3.73
C GLN A 54 -3.75 10.83 2.37
N ALA A 55 -3.02 9.71 2.35
CA ALA A 55 -2.73 8.93 1.15
C ALA A 55 -3.40 7.54 1.15
N TYR A 56 -4.31 7.24 2.07
CA TYR A 56 -5.02 5.95 2.07
C TYR A 56 -5.87 5.71 0.81
N GLY A 57 -6.31 6.76 0.11
CA GLY A 57 -6.93 6.60 -1.20
C GLY A 57 -5.99 6.02 -2.27
N ASP A 58 -4.67 6.23 -2.14
CA ASP A 58 -3.68 5.60 -3.03
C ASP A 58 -3.59 4.09 -2.74
N VAL A 59 -3.63 3.71 -1.46
CA VAL A 59 -3.63 2.31 -0.99
C VAL A 59 -4.89 1.60 -1.44
N GLU A 60 -6.06 2.21 -1.28
CA GLU A 60 -7.34 1.69 -1.77
C GLU A 60 -7.31 1.42 -3.26
N HIS A 61 -6.93 2.43 -4.05
CA HIS A 61 -6.82 2.30 -5.50
C HIS A 61 -5.86 1.17 -5.89
N PHE A 62 -4.72 1.05 -5.22
CA PHE A 62 -3.75 -0.02 -5.48
C PHE A 62 -4.32 -1.41 -5.17
N LEU A 63 -4.98 -1.59 -4.02
CA LEU A 63 -5.56 -2.88 -3.63
C LEU A 63 -6.71 -3.31 -4.55
N ILE A 64 -7.44 -2.36 -5.13
CA ILE A 64 -8.54 -2.65 -6.05
C ILE A 64 -8.03 -3.04 -7.45
N HIS A 65 -7.03 -2.31 -7.96
CA HIS A 65 -6.60 -2.40 -9.34
C HIS A 65 -5.35 -3.27 -9.59
N ASP A 66 -4.50 -3.47 -8.58
CA ASP A 66 -3.23 -4.20 -8.67
C ASP A 66 -3.23 -5.44 -7.73
N GLN A 67 -4.32 -6.21 -7.75
CA GLN A 67 -4.66 -7.25 -6.75
C GLN A 67 -3.56 -8.30 -6.51
N ALA A 68 -2.86 -8.75 -7.56
CA ALA A 68 -1.80 -9.76 -7.43
C ALA A 68 -0.62 -9.25 -6.59
N MET A 69 -0.28 -7.97 -6.71
CA MET A 69 0.77 -7.33 -5.89
C MET A 69 0.22 -6.88 -4.54
N GLY A 70 -1.07 -6.57 -4.46
CA GLY A 70 -1.73 -6.08 -3.24
C GLY A 70 -1.82 -7.08 -2.08
N VAL A 71 -1.63 -8.39 -2.31
CA VAL A 71 -1.75 -9.42 -1.27
C VAL A 71 -0.82 -9.15 -0.08
N TYR A 72 0.45 -8.78 -0.33
CA TYR A 72 1.40 -8.46 0.74
C TYR A 72 0.94 -7.25 1.58
N LEU A 73 0.40 -6.23 0.91
CA LEU A 73 -0.04 -4.99 1.53
C LEU A 73 -1.25 -5.17 2.46
N TYR A 74 -2.11 -6.17 2.23
CA TYR A 74 -3.13 -6.57 3.19
C TYR A 74 -2.50 -7.02 4.52
N GLY A 75 -1.41 -7.78 4.49
CA GLY A 75 -0.66 -8.17 5.69
C GLY A 75 -0.15 -6.94 6.45
N GLU A 76 0.51 -6.02 5.75
CA GLU A 76 1.05 -4.78 6.34
C GLU A 76 -0.03 -3.92 7.02
N LEU A 77 -1.22 -3.83 6.42
CA LEU A 77 -2.37 -3.11 7.00
C LEU A 77 -2.88 -3.75 8.31
N MET A 78 -2.63 -5.04 8.51
CA MET A 78 -3.07 -5.77 9.70
C MET A 78 -2.01 -5.78 10.81
N VAL A 79 -0.70 -5.79 10.47
CA VAL A 79 0.44 -5.94 11.40
C VAL A 79 0.45 -4.91 12.53
N GLN A 80 0.13 -3.65 12.24
CA GLN A 80 0.20 -2.58 13.26
C GLN A 80 -1.08 -2.44 14.11
N GLU A 81 -2.08 -3.30 13.88
CA GLU A 81 -3.39 -3.28 14.56
C GLU A 81 -4.09 -1.90 14.53
N ASP A 82 -3.81 -1.09 13.51
CA ASP A 82 -4.41 0.24 13.38
C ASP A 82 -5.86 0.12 12.87
N SER A 83 -6.82 0.59 13.67
CA SER A 83 -8.24 0.49 13.35
C SER A 83 -8.62 1.06 11.97
N ARG A 84 -7.95 2.11 11.49
CA ARG A 84 -8.23 2.70 10.18
C ARG A 84 -7.68 1.85 9.05
N GLN A 85 -6.49 1.28 9.24
CA GLN A 85 -5.86 0.37 8.27
C GLN A 85 -6.63 -0.95 8.16
N GLN A 86 -7.07 -1.53 9.28
CA GLN A 86 -7.91 -2.72 9.26
C GLN A 86 -9.27 -2.47 8.61
N ALA A 87 -9.88 -1.30 8.86
CA ALA A 87 -11.13 -0.92 8.20
C ALA A 87 -10.94 -0.75 6.69
N LEU A 88 -9.82 -0.14 6.26
CA LEU A 88 -9.44 -0.01 4.85
C LEU A 88 -9.26 -1.38 4.20
N ALA A 89 -8.52 -2.29 4.83
CA ALA A 89 -8.34 -3.66 4.34
C ALA A 89 -9.68 -4.39 4.17
N ARG A 90 -10.54 -4.39 5.20
CA ARG A 90 -11.88 -5.01 5.11
C ARG A 90 -12.74 -4.39 4.01
N HIS A 91 -12.68 -3.06 3.86
CA HIS A 91 -13.41 -2.37 2.81
C HIS A 91 -12.93 -2.79 1.41
N CYS A 92 -11.63 -2.73 1.13
CA CYS A 92 -11.06 -3.14 -0.15
C CYS A 92 -11.39 -4.61 -0.46
N LEU A 93 -11.19 -5.52 0.51
CA LEU A 93 -11.52 -6.93 0.32
C LEU A 93 -12.99 -7.13 -0.04
N SER A 94 -13.91 -6.41 0.63
CA SER A 94 -15.34 -6.51 0.33
C SER A 94 -15.68 -6.11 -1.12
N LEU A 95 -14.92 -5.19 -1.71
CA LEU A 95 -15.09 -4.72 -3.08
C LEU A 95 -14.55 -5.72 -4.11
N VAL A 96 -13.38 -6.32 -3.86
CA VAL A 96 -12.68 -7.13 -4.88
C VAL A 96 -12.71 -8.64 -4.67
N GLN A 97 -13.18 -9.14 -3.53
CA GLN A 97 -13.16 -10.58 -3.18
C GLN A 97 -13.72 -11.50 -4.28
N ASN A 98 -14.69 -11.04 -5.09
CA ASN A 98 -15.32 -11.86 -6.13
C ASN A 98 -14.54 -11.86 -7.46
N GLU A 99 -13.63 -10.92 -7.64
CA GLU A 99 -12.78 -10.77 -8.84
C GLU A 99 -11.37 -11.30 -8.61
N MET A 100 -10.95 -11.37 -7.34
CA MET A 100 -9.64 -11.84 -6.92
C MET A 100 -9.44 -13.32 -7.23
N ASP A 101 -8.22 -13.68 -7.64
CA ASP A 101 -7.82 -15.08 -7.80
C ASP A 101 -8.11 -15.87 -6.51
N GLN A 102 -8.65 -17.08 -6.64
CA GLN A 102 -9.10 -17.87 -5.50
C GLN A 102 -7.98 -18.15 -4.49
N SER A 103 -6.74 -18.35 -4.94
CA SER A 103 -5.60 -18.59 -4.06
C SER A 103 -5.22 -17.32 -3.29
N ALA A 104 -5.16 -16.18 -3.96
CA ALA A 104 -4.91 -14.88 -3.34
C ALA A 104 -6.00 -14.50 -2.35
N ARG A 105 -7.27 -14.69 -2.73
CA ARG A 105 -8.43 -14.41 -1.89
C ARG A 105 -8.37 -15.15 -0.56
N ARG A 106 -8.06 -16.45 -0.57
CA ARG A 106 -7.97 -17.25 0.67
C ARG A 106 -6.90 -16.70 1.62
N VAL A 107 -5.72 -16.37 1.07
CA VAL A 107 -4.62 -15.80 1.87
C VAL A 107 -5.02 -14.46 2.47
N VAL A 108 -5.68 -13.59 1.70
CA VAL A 108 -6.15 -12.28 2.21
C VAL A 108 -7.27 -12.44 3.24
N GLU A 109 -8.22 -13.34 3.02
CA GLU A 109 -9.29 -13.63 3.99
C GLU A 109 -8.71 -14.13 5.32
N GLU A 110 -7.69 -15.01 5.31
CA GLU A 110 -7.01 -15.47 6.52
C GLU A 110 -6.30 -14.36 7.31
N MET A 111 -5.88 -13.29 6.64
CA MET A 111 -5.22 -12.14 7.28
C MET A 111 -6.23 -11.12 7.85
N VAL A 112 -7.37 -10.94 7.18
CA VAL A 112 -8.28 -9.80 7.40
C VAL A 112 -9.52 -10.16 8.23
N LEU A 113 -9.98 -11.41 8.17
CA LEU A 113 -11.21 -11.91 8.81
C LEU A 113 -10.89 -12.77 10.05
#